data_AF-L1NU47-F1
#
_entry.id   AF-L1NU47-F1
#
_cell.length_a   1.000
_cell.length_b   1.000
_cell.length_c   1.000
_cell.angle_alpha   90.00
_cell.angle_beta   90.00
_cell.angle_gamma   90.00
#
_symmetry.space_group_name_H-M   'P 1'
#
loop_
_entity.id
_entity.type
_entity.pdbx_description
1 polymer ?
#
loop_
_entity_poly.entity_id
_entity_poly.type
_entity_poly.pdbx_seq_one_letter_code
_entity_poly.pdbx_strand_id
1 'polypeptide(L)'
;MGRQNWGYQAQSGYTNQGVTDTVRFFIFTDNNGVAHSDIHEGSDNGGMYGDCNEYTGAEKRHCQNSHTSLEAKITFNRAAEQNGVWEIQAVLSGRAGKKRYTNQKYAMPYNSGKRSHLAPKNYPL
;
A
#
# COMPACT_ATOMS: atom_id res chain seq x y z
N MET A 1 17.18 10.70 21.54
CA MET A 1 17.60 10.72 20.11
C MET A 1 17.16 9.39 19.52
N GLY A 2 16.45 9.25 18.39
CA GLY A 2 15.80 10.25 17.53
C GLY A 2 14.27 10.11 17.57
N ARG A 3 13.56 11.24 17.62
CA ARG A 3 12.13 11.28 17.26
C ARG A 3 12.12 11.40 15.74
N GLN A 4 11.56 10.41 15.04
CA GLN A 4 11.41 10.41 13.59
C GLN A 4 11.00 11.79 13.09
N ASN A 5 11.92 12.48 12.42
CA ASN A 5 11.66 13.76 11.79
C ASN A 5 11.29 13.48 10.34
N TRP A 6 10.02 13.67 10.03
CA TRP A 6 9.46 13.51 8.70
C TRP A 6 9.81 14.73 7.86
N GLY A 7 10.68 14.53 6.87
CA GLY A 7 11.07 15.59 5.94
C GLY A 7 10.10 15.75 4.79
N TYR A 8 9.48 14.66 4.34
CA TYR A 8 8.54 14.67 3.22
C TYR A 8 7.63 13.43 3.24
N GLN A 9 6.34 13.66 2.98
CA GLN A 9 5.35 12.61 2.69
C GLN A 9 4.62 13.01 1.42
N ALA A 10 4.65 12.13 0.41
CA ALA A 10 3.91 12.35 -0.83
C ALA A 10 3.23 11.08 -1.29
N GLN A 11 2.16 11.28 -2.04
CA GLN A 11 1.41 10.23 -2.72
C GLN A 11 1.58 10.46 -4.22
N SER A 12 1.98 9.42 -4.94
CA SER A 12 1.99 9.42 -6.40
C SER A 12 1.01 8.37 -6.89
N GLY A 13 0.20 8.73 -7.88
CA GLY A 13 -0.66 7.81 -8.60
C GLY A 13 -0.20 7.73 -10.05
N TYR A 14 -0.08 6.52 -10.60
CA TYR A 14 0.19 6.31 -12.00
C TYR A 14 -0.96 5.54 -12.63
N THR A 15 -1.55 6.10 -13.69
CA THR A 15 -2.61 5.45 -14.46
C THR A 15 -2.11 5.08 -15.85
N ASN A 16 -2.25 3.82 -16.23
CA ASN A 16 -1.99 3.35 -17.59
C ASN A 16 -2.95 2.23 -17.98
N GLN A 17 -3.48 2.29 -19.20
CA GLN A 17 -4.43 1.31 -19.75
C GLN A 17 -5.62 1.00 -18.82
N GLY A 18 -6.06 1.97 -18.02
CA GLY A 18 -7.17 1.82 -17.08
C GLY A 18 -6.82 1.18 -15.73
N VAL A 19 -5.53 0.93 -15.46
CA VAL A 19 -4.99 0.54 -14.16
C VAL A 19 -4.37 1.74 -13.48
N THR A 20 -4.71 1.99 -12.22
CA THR A 20 -4.17 3.05 -11.37
C THR A 20 -3.51 2.43 -10.14
N ASP A 21 -2.21 2.61 -10.01
CA ASP A 21 -1.46 2.23 -8.81
C ASP A 21 -1.06 3.47 -8.03
N THR A 22 -1.13 3.39 -6.71
CA THR A 22 -0.87 4.52 -5.82
C THR A 22 0.17 4.15 -4.79
N VAL A 23 1.19 5.00 -4.64
CA VAL A 23 2.36 4.77 -3.79
C VAL A 23 2.58 5.97 -2.88
N ARG A 24 2.79 5.69 -1.59
CA ARG A 24 3.15 6.68 -0.59
C ARG A 24 4.65 6.65 -0.33
N PHE A 25 5.30 7.77 -0.62
CA PHE A 25 6.72 8.01 -0.43
C PHE A 25 6.95 8.70 0.91
N PHE A 26 7.98 8.24 1.59
CA PHE A 26 8.33 8.64 2.95
C PHE A 26 9.80 8.99 2.97
N ILE A 27 10.15 10.24 3.34
CA ILE A 27 11.54 10.64 3.60
C ILE A 27 11.64 11.07 5.07
N PHE A 28 12.55 10.43 5.80
CA PHE A 28 12.71 10.61 7.24
C PHE A 28 14.17 10.44 7.65
N THR A 29 14.50 10.86 8.86
CA THR A 29 15.81 10.57 9.46
C THR A 29 15.73 9.33 10.35
N ASP A 30 16.66 8.41 10.16
CA ASP A 30 17.03 7.40 11.14
C ASP A 30 18.29 7.87 11.92
N ASN A 31 18.75 7.13 12.93
CA ASN A 31 19.96 7.53 13.69
C ASN A 31 21.27 7.52 12.86
N ASN A 32 21.23 7.03 11.62
CA ASN A 32 22.36 6.94 10.69
C ASN A 32 22.21 7.91 9.49
N GLY A 33 21.23 8.83 9.50
CA GLY A 33 21.02 9.84 8.46
C GLY A 33 19.65 9.77 7.78
N VAL A 34 19.54 10.30 6.56
CA VAL A 34 18.30 10.31 5.78
C VAL A 34 18.01 8.94 5.18
N ALA A 35 16.78 8.48 5.30
CA ALA A 35 16.24 7.25 4.76
C ALA A 35 14.93 7.51 4.01
N HIS A 36 14.52 6.54 3.20
CA HIS A 36 13.24 6.60 2.51
C HIS A 36 12.47 5.28 2.59
N SER A 37 11.17 5.33 2.32
CA SER A 37 10.34 4.13 2.14
C SER A 37 9.22 4.40 1.17
N ASP A 38 8.89 3.39 0.38
CA ASP A 38 7.85 3.43 -0.62
C ASP A 38 6.84 2.35 -0.27
N ILE A 39 5.60 2.76 -0.01
CA ILE A 39 4.53 1.86 0.42
C ILE A 39 3.38 2.00 -0.57
N HIS A 40 3.10 0.93 -1.32
CA HIS A 40 1.91 0.88 -2.16
C HIS A 40 0.66 0.98 -1.29
N GLU A 41 -0.22 1.91 -1.61
CA GLU A 41 -1.44 2.20 -0.86
C GLU A 41 -2.70 2.00 -1.69
N GLY A 42 -2.60 1.81 -3.00
CA GLY A 42 -3.76 1.51 -3.82
C GLY A 42 -3.41 0.83 -5.12
N SER A 43 -4.34 0.02 -5.61
CA SER A 43 -4.32 -0.55 -6.95
C SER A 43 -5.77 -0.71 -7.41
N ASP A 44 -6.13 -0.05 -8.50
CA ASP A 44 -7.47 -0.05 -9.05
C ASP A 44 -7.41 -0.23 -10.57
N ASN A 45 -8.04 -1.28 -11.10
CA ASN A 45 -8.18 -1.50 -12.53
C ASN A 45 -9.63 -1.35 -13.03
N GLY A 46 -10.46 -0.62 -12.27
CA GLY A 46 -11.84 -0.34 -12.64
C GLY A 46 -11.92 0.44 -13.97
N GLY A 47 -10.93 1.27 -14.29
CA GLY A 47 -10.86 1.95 -15.59
C GLY A 47 -10.67 1.01 -16.79
N MET A 48 -10.06 -0.15 -16.59
CA MET A 48 -9.89 -1.18 -17.63
C MET A 48 -11.16 -2.02 -17.82
N TYR A 49 -11.84 -2.34 -16.72
CA TYR A 49 -12.94 -3.31 -16.73
C TYR A 49 -14.33 -2.68 -16.71
N GLY A 50 -14.48 -1.41 -16.30
CA GLY A 50 -15.78 -0.77 -16.10
C GLY A 50 -16.61 -1.44 -15.00
N ASP A 51 -17.94 -1.27 -15.06
CA ASP A 51 -18.84 -1.99 -14.15
C ASP A 51 -19.02 -3.45 -14.62
N CYS A 52 -18.47 -4.39 -13.86
CA CYS A 52 -18.64 -5.82 -14.16
C CYS A 52 -20.10 -6.30 -14.22
N ASN A 53 -21.06 -5.51 -13.74
CA ASN A 53 -22.48 -5.84 -13.82
C ASN A 53 -23.09 -5.65 -15.21
N GLU A 54 -22.43 -4.90 -16.09
CA GLU A 54 -22.86 -4.69 -17.47
C GLU A 54 -22.63 -5.93 -18.36
N TYR A 55 -21.71 -6.81 -17.97
CA TYR A 55 -21.41 -8.05 -18.70
C TYR A 55 -22.31 -9.22 -18.27
N THR A 56 -22.35 -10.27 -19.09
CA THR A 56 -23.01 -11.54 -18.77
C THR A 56 -22.10 -12.75 -19.01
N GLY A 57 -22.52 -13.93 -18.57
CA GLY A 57 -21.86 -15.20 -18.92
C GLY A 57 -20.38 -15.31 -18.54
N ALA A 58 -19.54 -15.63 -19.53
CA ALA A 58 -18.10 -15.82 -19.34
C ALA A 58 -17.36 -14.50 -19.09
N GLU A 59 -17.77 -13.43 -19.77
CA GLU A 59 -17.14 -12.10 -19.67
C GLU A 59 -17.35 -11.51 -18.27
N LYS A 60 -18.56 -11.62 -17.71
CA LYS A 60 -18.83 -11.22 -16.32
C LYS A 60 -17.90 -11.93 -15.34
N ARG A 61 -17.73 -13.24 -15.51
CA ARG A 61 -16.84 -14.04 -14.65
C ARG A 61 -15.39 -13.61 -14.82
N HIS A 62 -14.94 -13.34 -16.05
CA HIS A 62 -13.60 -12.84 -16.30
C HIS A 62 -13.37 -11.49 -15.62
N CYS A 63 -14.27 -10.52 -15.83
CA CYS A 63 -14.23 -9.21 -15.19
C CYS A 63 -14.15 -9.34 -13.66
N GLN A 64 -15.06 -10.10 -13.04
CA GLN A 64 -15.08 -10.27 -11.59
C GLN A 64 -13.82 -10.94 -11.02
N ASN A 65 -13.20 -11.85 -11.79
CA ASN A 65 -11.99 -12.55 -11.36
C ASN A 65 -10.72 -11.72 -11.53
N SER A 66 -10.70 -10.77 -12.47
CA SER A 66 -9.54 -9.95 -12.79
C SER A 66 -9.60 -8.54 -12.19
N HIS A 67 -10.79 -8.08 -11.79
CA HIS A 67 -10.99 -6.75 -11.27
C HIS A 67 -10.43 -6.60 -9.85
N THR A 68 -9.58 -5.60 -9.68
CA THR A 68 -8.89 -5.20 -8.46
C THR A 68 -9.28 -3.76 -8.14
N SER A 69 -9.64 -3.54 -6.88
CA SER A 69 -9.87 -2.23 -6.30
C SER A 69 -9.49 -2.37 -4.83
N LEU A 70 -8.24 -2.02 -4.55
CA LEU A 70 -7.60 -2.14 -3.25
C LEU A 70 -7.15 -0.77 -2.78
N GLU A 71 -7.36 -0.50 -1.50
CA GLU A 71 -6.91 0.71 -0.84
C GLU A 71 -6.38 0.36 0.55
N ALA A 72 -5.23 0.91 0.92
CA ALA A 72 -4.63 0.74 2.23
C ALA A 72 -4.49 2.09 2.93
N LYS A 73 -5.13 2.19 4.09
CA LYS A 73 -4.95 3.33 4.98
C LYS A 73 -3.66 3.17 5.78
N ILE A 74 -2.73 4.10 5.59
CA ILE A 74 -1.42 4.08 6.25
C ILE A 74 -1.45 4.89 7.55
N THR A 75 -0.89 4.33 8.62
CA THR A 75 -0.73 4.95 9.95
C THR A 75 0.62 4.58 10.55
N PHE A 76 1.03 5.27 11.63
CA PHE A 76 2.29 4.99 12.32
C PHE A 76 2.05 4.42 13.71
N ASN A 77 2.74 3.33 14.01
CA ASN A 77 2.75 2.73 15.34
C ASN A 77 3.92 3.28 16.17
N ARG A 78 3.65 4.35 16.93
CA ARG A 78 4.68 5.02 17.75
C ARG A 78 5.23 4.15 18.88
N ALA A 79 4.53 3.08 19.25
CA ALA A 79 4.99 2.15 20.29
C ALA A 79 6.00 1.12 19.74
N ALA A 80 6.03 0.89 18.43
CA ALA A 80 7.00 0.03 17.76
C ALA A 80 8.02 0.91 17.03
N GLU A 81 9.09 1.26 17.74
CA GLU A 81 10.17 2.10 17.25
C GLU A 81 11.44 1.27 17.08
N GLN A 82 12.12 1.45 15.95
CA GLN A 82 13.43 0.88 15.69
C GLN A 82 14.34 1.94 15.06
N ASN A 83 15.49 2.19 15.69
CA ASN A 83 16.52 3.11 15.21
C ASN A 83 16.05 4.56 14.95
N GLY A 84 15.17 5.07 15.81
CA GLY A 84 14.54 6.38 15.72
C GLY A 84 13.35 6.46 14.75
N VAL A 85 12.87 5.32 14.24
CA VAL A 85 11.86 5.23 13.17
C VAL A 85 10.66 4.41 13.67
N TRP A 86 9.44 4.94 13.54
CA TRP A 86 8.22 4.22 13.89
C TRP A 86 7.82 3.23 12.79
N GLU A 87 7.29 2.08 13.20
CA GLU A 87 6.67 1.12 12.30
C GLU A 87 5.50 1.74 11.51
N ILE A 88 5.37 1.33 10.26
CA ILE A 88 4.21 1.62 9.43
C ILE A 88 3.15 0.53 9.60
N GLN A 89 1.90 0.95 9.78
CA GLN A 89 0.73 0.08 9.77
C GLN A 89 -0.16 0.42 8.58
N ALA A 90 -0.49 -0.60 7.78
CA ALA A 90 -1.43 -0.50 6.68
C ALA A 90 -2.73 -1.25 7.04
N VAL A 91 -3.86 -0.61 6.81
CA VAL A 91 -5.19 -1.23 6.93
C VAL A 91 -5.79 -1.32 5.54
N LEU A 92 -5.77 -2.52 4.98
CA LEU A 92 -6.19 -2.81 3.61
C LEU A 92 -7.68 -3.16 3.55
N SER A 93 -8.37 -2.54 2.61
CA SER A 93 -9.75 -2.85 2.26
C SER A 93 -9.92 -2.93 0.74
N GLY A 94 -10.97 -3.63 0.31
CA GLY A 94 -11.33 -3.74 -1.10
C GLY A 94 -11.29 -5.18 -1.61
N ARG A 95 -11.00 -5.38 -2.89
CA ARG A 95 -10.98 -6.68 -3.54
C ARG A 95 -9.85 -6.83 -4.53
N ALA A 96 -9.36 -8.04 -4.67
CA ALA A 96 -8.50 -8.47 -5.78
C ALA A 96 -9.12 -9.75 -6.36
N GLY A 97 -9.79 -9.60 -7.50
CA GLY A 97 -10.61 -10.66 -8.08
C GLY A 97 -11.65 -11.19 -7.09
N LYS A 98 -11.58 -12.49 -6.80
CA LYS A 98 -12.49 -13.16 -5.85
C LYS A 98 -12.17 -12.87 -4.37
N LYS A 99 -10.94 -12.43 -4.06
CA LYS A 99 -10.53 -12.21 -2.67
C LYS A 99 -11.00 -10.85 -2.20
N ARG A 100 -11.65 -10.82 -1.04
CA ARG A 100 -12.09 -9.60 -0.36
C ARG A 100 -11.23 -9.33 0.85
N TYR A 101 -10.92 -8.07 1.07
CA TYR A 101 -10.16 -7.57 2.20
C TYR A 101 -11.05 -6.61 2.97
N THR A 102 -11.20 -6.86 4.28
CA THR A 102 -12.05 -6.04 5.16
C THR A 102 -11.21 -5.57 6.33
N ASN A 103 -10.67 -4.35 6.24
CA ASN A 103 -9.81 -3.74 7.26
C ASN A 103 -8.67 -4.65 7.71
N GLN A 104 -8.06 -5.39 6.77
CA GLN A 104 -6.99 -6.32 7.06
C GLN A 104 -5.72 -5.54 7.41
N LYS A 105 -5.18 -5.80 8.60
CA LYS A 105 -4.01 -5.08 9.13
C LYS A 105 -2.71 -5.74 8.69
N TYR A 106 -1.74 -4.90 8.34
CA TYR A 106 -0.37 -5.29 8.01
C TYR A 106 0.60 -4.39 8.77
N ALA A 107 1.56 -5.01 9.44
CA ALA A 107 2.68 -4.33 10.09
C ALA A 107 3.87 -4.34 9.14
N MET A 108 4.51 -3.19 8.99
CA MET A 108 5.66 -2.97 8.12
C MET A 108 6.79 -2.41 8.99
N PRO A 109 7.55 -3.28 9.67
CA PRO A 109 8.61 -2.83 10.57
C PRO A 109 9.73 -2.16 9.79
N TYR A 110 10.37 -1.19 10.42
CA TYR A 110 11.56 -0.56 9.86
C TYR A 110 12.77 -1.50 9.96
N ASN A 111 13.47 -1.73 8.86
CA ASN A 111 14.69 -2.51 8.83
C ASN A 111 15.90 -1.59 8.74
N SER A 112 16.70 -1.50 9.81
CA SER A 112 17.89 -0.63 9.86
C SER A 112 19.00 -1.03 8.89
N GLY A 113 19.10 -2.31 8.52
CA GLY A 113 20.08 -2.79 7.54
C GLY A 113 19.75 -2.37 6.11
N LYS A 114 18.45 -2.33 5.77
CA LYS A 114 17.94 -1.87 4.46
C LYS A 114 17.57 -0.39 4.44
N ARG A 115 17.52 0.24 5.62
CA ARG A 115 17.09 1.62 5.84
C ARG A 115 15.72 1.92 5.23
N SER A 116 14.80 0.96 5.32
CA SER A 116 13.44 1.07 4.79
C SER A 116 12.44 0.21 5.56
N HIS A 117 11.15 0.50 5.42
CA HIS A 117 10.09 -0.37 5.93
C HIS A 117 9.92 -1.59 5.02
N LEU A 118 9.61 -2.74 5.64
CA LEU A 118 9.40 -3.99 4.91
C LEU A 118 7.91 -4.33 4.83
N ALA A 119 7.34 -4.23 3.63
CA ALA A 119 6.03 -4.80 3.37
C ALA A 119 6.10 -6.34 3.52
N PRO A 120 5.16 -6.96 4.26
CA PRO A 120 5.13 -8.41 4.40
C PRO A 120 4.76 -9.06 3.06
N LYS A 121 5.27 -10.27 2.80
CA LYS A 121 5.08 -10.98 1.51
C LYS A 121 3.62 -11.23 1.11
N ASN A 122 2.70 -11.21 2.08
CA ASN A 122 1.26 -11.42 1.87
C ASN A 122 0.47 -10.10 1.80
N TYR A 123 1.15 -8.96 1.80
CA TYR A 123 0.57 -7.68 1.43
C TYR A 123 0.34 -7.68 -0.09
N PRO A 124 -0.91 -7.50 -0.54
CA PRO A 124 -1.28 -7.70 -1.94
C PRO A 124 -1.08 -6.48 -2.83
N LEU A 125 -0.56 -5.39 -2.26
CA LEU A 125 -0.15 -4.17 -2.96
C LEU A 125 1.38 -4.16 -3.06
#